data_AF-A0A4S0JIW3-F1
#
_entry.id   AF-A0A4S0JIW3-F1
#
_cell.length_a   1.000
_cell.length_b   1.000
_cell.length_c   1.000
_cell.angle_alpha   90.00
_cell.angle_beta   90.00
_cell.angle_gamma   90.00
#
_symmetry.space_group_name_H-M   'P 1'
#
loop_
_entity.id
_entity.type
_entity.pdbx_description
1 polymer ?
#
loop_
_entity_poly.entity_id
_entity_poly.type
_entity_poly.pdbx_seq_one_letter_code
_entity_poly.pdbx_strand_id
1 'polypeptide(L)'
;MMPMMVLLTIPLVTAVGFSVDYTSAVTTRSDMQNALDAAIISITTLPTTTAFADRQTSLQQAYVANSGQGTATLTSVNVAADGSATFGATASYPMPTNFMQIARINTVQVGVASAVRKTPALVQSTFKVTKVSGYWNKTMYLYGTRFGDTVAKPLMTISYTYNGFGDPKGYGTTTVSTINGSTSTVVQQQACTTKTVKNFNSLPTGAITQTDSNGKRYVTTCADTFYPANGAGAVIDVSQMDQLYLEMDVPSGNPKVLKSNDPSTSNRLYIGNSDTNMPEVATGQTVNIFTAVPCGQTGYQAWEDGGNPVPADVSNADFFYTTTGKCDFNQRASQTVLTQ
;
A
#
# COMPACT_ATOMS: atom_id res chain seq x y z
N MET A 1 -39.17 29.56 -59.33
CA MET A 1 -37.83 29.59 -58.69
C MET A 1 -37.79 28.93 -57.30
N MET A 2 -38.90 28.84 -56.56
CA MET A 2 -38.98 28.08 -55.28
C MET A 2 -38.61 26.58 -55.34
N PRO A 3 -38.84 25.80 -56.42
CA PRO A 3 -38.54 24.37 -56.41
C PRO A 3 -37.04 24.04 -56.36
N MET A 4 -36.21 24.86 -57.03
CA MET A 4 -34.76 24.62 -57.13
C MET A 4 -34.00 24.99 -55.85
N MET A 5 -34.44 26.06 -55.15
CA MET A 5 -33.84 26.46 -53.88
C MET A 5 -34.10 25.40 -52.80
N VAL A 6 -35.31 24.84 -52.73
CA VAL A 6 -35.65 23.76 -51.79
C VAL A 6 -34.83 22.50 -52.07
N LEU A 7 -34.66 22.12 -53.35
CA LEU A 7 -33.84 20.98 -53.76
C LEU A 7 -32.35 21.14 -53.40
N LEU A 8 -31.83 22.36 -53.39
CA LEU A 8 -30.43 22.65 -53.00
C LEU A 8 -30.24 22.82 -51.49
N THR A 9 -31.26 23.25 -50.75
CA THR A 9 -31.18 23.42 -49.28
C THR A 9 -31.35 22.11 -48.51
N ILE A 10 -32.10 21.13 -49.06
CA ILE A 10 -32.33 19.84 -48.39
C ILE A 10 -31.01 19.11 -48.09
N PRO A 11 -30.05 18.96 -49.04
CA PRO A 11 -28.76 18.33 -48.79
C PRO A 11 -27.89 19.07 -47.75
N LEU A 12 -27.99 20.39 -47.67
CA LEU A 12 -27.22 21.19 -46.73
C LEU A 12 -27.75 21.04 -45.29
N VAL A 13 -29.09 21.07 -45.14
CA VAL A 13 -29.76 20.90 -43.84
C VAL A 13 -29.59 19.47 -43.33
N THR A 14 -29.64 18.46 -44.18
CA THR A 14 -29.34 17.07 -43.77
C THR A 14 -27.88 16.91 -43.35
N ALA A 15 -26.92 17.54 -44.03
CA ALA A 15 -25.51 17.49 -43.63
C ALA A 15 -25.27 18.11 -42.24
N VAL A 16 -25.90 19.25 -41.94
CA VAL A 16 -25.84 19.88 -40.60
C VAL A 16 -26.58 19.03 -39.56
N GLY A 17 -27.72 18.44 -39.91
CA GLY A 17 -28.44 17.54 -39.01
C GLY A 17 -27.63 16.31 -38.62
N PHE A 18 -26.92 15.71 -39.58
CA PHE A 18 -26.04 14.56 -39.33
C PHE A 18 -24.85 14.92 -38.44
N SER A 19 -24.31 16.14 -38.55
CA SER A 19 -23.21 16.56 -37.67
C SER A 19 -23.65 16.79 -36.22
N VAL A 20 -24.89 17.26 -36.00
CA VAL A 20 -25.48 17.39 -34.65
C VAL A 20 -25.71 16.02 -34.01
N ASP A 21 -26.32 15.08 -34.74
CA ASP A 21 -26.51 13.71 -34.25
C ASP A 21 -25.16 13.02 -33.99
N TYR A 22 -24.16 13.23 -34.86
CA TYR A 22 -22.80 12.72 -34.66
C TYR A 22 -22.14 13.31 -33.40
N THR A 23 -22.21 14.63 -33.21
CA THR A 23 -21.65 15.30 -32.02
C THR A 23 -22.31 14.80 -30.73
N SER A 24 -23.63 14.55 -30.79
CA SER A 24 -24.39 13.97 -29.69
C SER A 24 -23.95 12.53 -29.40
N ALA A 25 -23.72 11.72 -30.43
CA ALA A 25 -23.20 10.36 -30.31
C ALA A 25 -21.78 10.33 -29.70
N VAL A 26 -20.91 11.25 -30.11
CA VAL A 26 -19.55 11.37 -29.56
C VAL A 26 -19.58 11.79 -28.09
N THR A 27 -20.43 12.76 -27.73
CA THR A 27 -20.60 13.19 -26.33
C THR A 27 -21.14 12.04 -25.48
N THR A 28 -22.21 11.38 -25.94
CA THR A 28 -22.79 10.20 -25.29
C THR A 28 -21.75 9.10 -25.09
N ARG A 29 -20.93 8.81 -26.11
CA ARG A 29 -19.85 7.83 -26.01
C ARG A 29 -18.83 8.21 -24.93
N SER A 30 -18.45 9.48 -24.85
CA SER A 30 -17.51 9.97 -23.84
C SER A 30 -18.07 9.81 -22.43
N ASP A 31 -19.32 10.20 -22.22
CA ASP A 31 -20.00 10.09 -20.91
C ASP A 31 -20.17 8.62 -20.49
N MET A 32 -20.61 7.76 -21.43
CA MET A 32 -20.70 6.32 -21.21
C MET A 32 -19.35 5.70 -20.90
N GLN A 33 -18.27 6.11 -21.55
CA GLN A 33 -16.92 5.58 -21.29
C GLN A 33 -16.47 5.94 -19.87
N ASN A 34 -16.61 7.21 -19.47
CA ASN A 34 -16.26 7.66 -18.13
C ASN A 34 -17.06 6.92 -17.05
N ALA A 35 -18.37 6.74 -17.28
CA ALA A 35 -19.23 6.00 -16.37
C ALA A 35 -18.85 4.52 -16.28
N LEU A 36 -18.52 3.88 -17.40
CA LEU A 36 -18.11 2.47 -17.45
C LEU A 36 -16.76 2.27 -16.76
N ASP A 37 -15.80 3.15 -16.99
CA ASP A 37 -14.47 3.14 -16.36
C ASP A 37 -14.58 3.25 -14.83
N ALA A 38 -15.39 4.19 -14.33
CA ALA A 38 -15.66 4.32 -12.90
C ALA A 38 -16.35 3.07 -12.33
N ALA A 39 -17.34 2.54 -13.04
CA ALA A 39 -18.09 1.36 -12.62
C ALA A 39 -17.19 0.12 -12.54
N ILE A 40 -16.38 -0.15 -13.56
CA ILE A 40 -15.50 -1.32 -13.58
C ILE A 40 -14.40 -1.23 -12.51
N ILE A 41 -13.86 -0.03 -12.23
CA ILE A 41 -12.91 0.17 -11.12
C ILE A 41 -13.59 -0.15 -9.78
N SER A 42 -14.83 0.32 -9.59
CA SER A 42 -15.55 0.13 -8.31
C SER A 42 -15.72 -1.35 -7.95
N ILE A 43 -16.02 -2.21 -8.93
CA ILE A 43 -16.20 -3.64 -8.67
C ILE A 43 -14.89 -4.39 -8.40
N THR A 44 -13.71 -3.75 -8.59
CA THR A 44 -12.41 -4.36 -8.25
C THR A 44 -12.10 -4.35 -6.75
N THR A 45 -12.93 -3.69 -5.93
CA THR A 45 -12.84 -3.69 -4.47
C THR A 45 -13.67 -4.81 -3.85
N LEU A 46 -14.55 -5.47 -4.63
CA LEU A 46 -15.38 -6.54 -4.13
C LEU A 46 -14.56 -7.82 -3.86
N PRO A 47 -14.89 -8.60 -2.81
CA PRO A 47 -14.23 -9.87 -2.50
C PRO A 47 -14.15 -10.80 -3.71
N THR A 48 -13.09 -11.60 -3.80
CA THR A 48 -12.92 -12.60 -4.87
C THR A 48 -14.03 -13.66 -4.87
N THR A 49 -14.66 -13.89 -3.73
CA THR A 49 -15.80 -14.80 -3.55
C THR A 49 -17.14 -14.23 -4.03
N THR A 50 -17.21 -12.96 -4.41
CA THR A 50 -18.44 -12.35 -4.95
C THR A 50 -18.84 -13.03 -6.24
N ALA A 51 -20.07 -13.55 -6.30
CA ALA A 51 -20.59 -14.24 -7.48
C ALA A 51 -20.64 -13.30 -8.70
N PHE A 52 -20.50 -13.88 -9.89
CA PHE A 52 -20.49 -13.10 -11.14
C PHE A 52 -21.76 -12.27 -11.31
N ALA A 53 -22.94 -12.82 -10.99
CA ALA A 53 -24.22 -12.13 -11.08
C ALA A 53 -24.32 -10.92 -10.13
N ASP A 54 -23.81 -11.06 -8.91
CA ASP A 54 -23.80 -9.96 -7.93
C ASP A 54 -22.81 -8.85 -8.35
N ARG A 55 -21.66 -9.25 -8.92
CA ARG A 55 -20.68 -8.31 -9.47
C ARG A 55 -21.23 -7.57 -10.69
N GLN A 56 -21.95 -8.26 -11.57
CA GLN A 56 -22.68 -7.66 -12.70
C GLN A 56 -23.74 -6.66 -12.21
N THR A 57 -24.47 -7.00 -11.15
CA THR A 57 -25.46 -6.09 -10.56
C THR A 57 -24.78 -4.83 -10.00
N SER A 58 -23.67 -5.01 -9.29
CA SER A 58 -22.87 -3.91 -8.74
C SER A 58 -22.28 -3.02 -9.85
N LEU A 59 -21.80 -3.62 -10.95
CA LEU A 59 -21.31 -2.91 -12.13
C LEU A 59 -22.42 -2.03 -12.72
N GLN A 60 -23.62 -2.58 -12.95
CA GLN A 60 -24.74 -1.82 -13.51
C GLN A 60 -25.18 -0.68 -12.58
N GLN A 61 -25.24 -0.94 -11.27
CA GLN A 61 -25.60 0.08 -10.28
C GLN A 61 -24.57 1.23 -10.28
N ALA A 62 -23.28 0.91 -10.27
CA ALA A 62 -22.22 1.91 -10.33
C ALA A 62 -22.24 2.68 -11.67
N TYR A 63 -22.51 2.00 -12.79
CA TYR A 63 -22.61 2.62 -14.12
C TYR A 63 -23.74 3.65 -14.17
N VAL A 64 -24.93 3.29 -13.69
CA VAL A 64 -26.08 4.21 -13.61
C VAL A 64 -25.82 5.35 -12.63
N ALA A 65 -25.19 5.07 -11.48
CA ALA A 65 -24.83 6.11 -10.50
C ALA A 65 -23.84 7.13 -11.07
N ASN A 66 -23.04 6.75 -12.07
CA ASN A 66 -22.15 7.65 -12.81
C ASN A 66 -22.78 8.20 -14.10
N SER A 67 -24.11 8.24 -14.19
CA SER A 67 -24.88 8.75 -15.35
C SER A 67 -24.68 7.98 -16.66
N GLY A 68 -24.24 6.72 -16.59
CA GLY A 68 -24.14 5.85 -17.75
C GLY A 68 -25.49 5.54 -18.39
N GLN A 69 -25.54 5.55 -19.73
CA GLN A 69 -26.75 5.23 -20.50
C GLN A 69 -26.74 3.78 -20.99
N GLY A 70 -27.93 3.16 -21.05
CA GLY A 70 -28.07 1.76 -21.48
C GLY A 70 -27.62 0.75 -20.42
N THR A 71 -27.18 -0.42 -20.88
CA THR A 71 -26.83 -1.56 -20.02
C THR A 71 -25.34 -1.85 -20.10
N ALA A 72 -24.67 -1.82 -18.95
CA ALA A 72 -23.32 -2.31 -18.77
C ALA A 72 -23.34 -3.83 -18.56
N THR A 73 -22.49 -4.54 -19.28
CA THR A 73 -22.31 -5.99 -19.22
C THR A 73 -20.89 -6.31 -18.81
N LEU A 74 -20.73 -7.06 -17.74
CA LEU A 74 -19.48 -7.65 -17.31
C LEU A 74 -19.13 -8.78 -18.30
N THR A 75 -17.99 -8.67 -18.96
CA THR A 75 -17.55 -9.65 -19.97
C THR A 75 -16.52 -10.62 -19.42
N SER A 76 -15.71 -10.21 -18.44
CA SER A 76 -14.71 -11.07 -17.82
C SER A 76 -14.39 -10.67 -16.38
N VAL A 77 -14.09 -11.69 -15.57
CA VAL A 77 -13.48 -11.58 -14.25
C VAL A 77 -12.45 -12.69 -14.15
N ASN A 78 -11.18 -12.33 -14.03
CA ASN A 78 -10.11 -13.28 -13.81
C ASN A 78 -9.27 -12.80 -12.64
N VAL A 79 -9.09 -13.66 -11.64
CA VAL A 79 -8.13 -13.44 -10.55
C VAL A 79 -7.15 -14.59 -10.63
N ALA A 80 -5.91 -14.29 -10.98
CA ALA A 80 -4.85 -15.27 -11.10
C ALA A 80 -4.33 -15.68 -9.71
N ALA A 81 -3.62 -16.81 -9.66
CA ALA A 81 -3.08 -17.36 -8.42
C ALA A 81 -2.00 -16.47 -7.76
N ASP A 82 -1.38 -15.57 -8.53
CA ASP A 82 -0.44 -14.57 -8.02
C ASP A 82 -1.13 -13.33 -7.43
N GLY A 83 -2.47 -13.29 -7.47
CA GLY A 83 -3.28 -12.17 -7.00
C GLY A 83 -3.50 -11.05 -8.01
N SER A 84 -2.92 -11.16 -9.22
CA SER A 84 -3.24 -10.24 -10.31
C SER A 84 -4.67 -10.47 -10.76
N ALA A 85 -5.38 -9.39 -11.12
CA ALA A 85 -6.76 -9.51 -11.55
C ALA A 85 -7.04 -8.68 -12.78
N THR A 86 -7.88 -9.21 -13.67
CA THR A 86 -8.41 -8.50 -14.84
C THR A 86 -9.92 -8.53 -14.84
N PHE A 87 -10.50 -7.39 -15.18
CA PHE A 87 -11.94 -7.20 -15.31
C PHE A 87 -12.21 -6.59 -16.68
N GLY A 88 -13.23 -7.06 -17.38
CA GLY A 88 -13.68 -6.50 -18.64
C GLY A 88 -15.17 -6.20 -18.58
N ALA A 89 -15.58 -5.07 -19.15
CA ALA A 89 -16.99 -4.73 -19.29
C ALA A 89 -17.25 -3.97 -20.60
N THR A 90 -18.48 -4.03 -21.07
CA THR A 90 -18.97 -3.24 -22.21
C THR A 90 -20.27 -2.55 -21.85
N ALA A 91 -20.62 -1.46 -22.51
CA ALA A 91 -21.96 -0.89 -22.44
C ALA A 91 -22.43 -0.50 -23.84
N SER A 92 -23.73 -0.61 -24.07
CA SER A 92 -24.35 -0.25 -25.35
C SER A 92 -25.63 0.53 -25.12
N TYR A 93 -25.83 1.56 -25.93
CA TYR A 93 -27.02 2.40 -25.91
C TYR A 93 -27.48 2.74 -27.34
N PRO A 94 -28.73 2.41 -27.71
CA PRO A 94 -29.33 2.86 -28.96
C PRO A 94 -29.70 4.35 -28.85
N MET A 95 -28.75 5.25 -29.12
CA MET A 95 -28.98 6.68 -29.03
C MET A 95 -30.00 7.14 -30.08
N PRO A 96 -31.13 7.76 -29.70
CA PRO A 96 -32.07 8.34 -30.64
C PRO A 96 -31.40 9.42 -31.50
N THR A 97 -31.69 9.40 -32.79
CA THR A 97 -31.27 10.47 -33.71
C THR A 97 -32.41 11.48 -33.84
N ASN A 98 -32.10 12.76 -34.04
CA ASN A 98 -33.13 13.76 -34.30
C ASN A 98 -33.24 14.07 -35.79
N PHE A 99 -32.11 14.14 -36.50
CA PHE A 99 -32.06 14.54 -37.91
C PHE A 99 -31.85 13.37 -38.86
N MET A 100 -31.12 12.32 -38.44
CA MET A 100 -30.94 11.11 -39.25
C MET A 100 -32.24 10.32 -39.46
N GLN A 101 -33.31 10.63 -38.72
CA GLN A 101 -34.64 10.10 -38.98
C GLN A 101 -35.15 10.43 -40.40
N ILE A 102 -34.70 11.55 -40.99
CA ILE A 102 -35.01 11.91 -42.39
C ILE A 102 -34.51 10.84 -43.36
N ALA A 103 -33.41 10.17 -43.03
CA ALA A 103 -32.85 9.05 -43.76
C ALA A 103 -33.32 7.67 -43.25
N ARG A 104 -34.38 7.62 -42.43
CA ARG A 104 -34.91 6.42 -41.76
C ARG A 104 -33.93 5.73 -40.81
N ILE A 105 -32.92 6.44 -40.32
CA ILE A 105 -32.03 5.96 -39.27
C ILE A 105 -32.54 6.54 -37.96
N ASN A 106 -33.31 5.77 -37.20
CA ASN A 106 -33.95 6.23 -35.96
C ASN A 106 -33.02 6.24 -34.74
N THR A 107 -31.97 5.43 -34.77
CA THR A 107 -30.98 5.34 -33.70
C THR A 107 -29.59 5.10 -34.26
N VAL A 108 -28.57 5.51 -33.51
CA VAL A 108 -27.18 5.14 -33.71
C VAL A 108 -26.73 4.35 -32.49
N GLN A 109 -26.16 3.17 -32.70
CA GLN A 109 -25.61 2.37 -31.62
C GLN A 109 -24.33 3.00 -31.10
N VAL A 110 -24.33 3.39 -29.83
CA VAL A 110 -23.13 3.86 -29.12
C VAL A 110 -22.67 2.75 -28.20
N GLY A 111 -21.45 2.27 -28.44
CA GLY A 111 -20.81 1.21 -27.67
C GLY A 111 -19.51 1.70 -27.03
N VAL A 112 -19.27 1.24 -25.80
CA VAL A 112 -18.03 1.46 -25.06
C VAL A 112 -17.56 0.14 -24.45
N ALA A 113 -16.25 0.05 -24.22
CA ALA A 113 -15.62 -1.10 -23.56
C ALA A 113 -14.59 -0.56 -22.57
N SER A 114 -14.42 -1.27 -21.46
CA SER A 114 -13.42 -0.93 -20.46
C SER A 114 -12.77 -2.19 -19.92
N ALA A 115 -11.48 -2.11 -19.64
CA ALA A 115 -10.72 -3.17 -18.99
C ALA A 115 -9.84 -2.60 -17.89
N VAL A 116 -9.82 -3.29 -16.75
CA VAL A 116 -8.99 -2.94 -15.60
C VAL A 116 -8.06 -4.08 -15.28
N ARG A 117 -6.80 -3.76 -15.04
CA ARG A 117 -5.83 -4.66 -14.44
C ARG A 117 -5.46 -4.20 -13.03
N LYS A 118 -5.55 -5.11 -12.07
CA LYS A 118 -5.06 -4.92 -10.71
C LYS A 118 -3.80 -5.74 -10.52
N THR A 119 -2.73 -5.09 -10.08
CA THR A 119 -1.51 -5.79 -9.67
C THR A 119 -1.71 -6.39 -8.28
N PRO A 120 -1.02 -7.51 -7.96
CA PRO A 120 -0.97 -8.01 -6.59
C PRO A 120 -0.50 -6.91 -5.64
N ALA A 121 -1.00 -6.90 -4.42
CA ALA A 121 -0.53 -5.99 -3.37
C ALA A 121 -0.35 -6.73 -2.04
N LEU A 122 0.36 -6.10 -1.12
CA LEU A 122 0.65 -6.64 0.20
C LEU A 122 -0.62 -7.04 0.96
N VAL A 123 -0.79 -8.33 1.25
CA VAL A 123 -1.87 -8.87 2.09
C VAL A 123 -1.38 -9.42 3.41
N GLN A 124 -0.08 -9.66 3.53
CA GLN A 124 0.55 -10.05 4.79
C GLN A 124 1.96 -9.46 4.85
N SER A 125 2.35 -8.94 6.00
CA SER A 125 3.70 -8.46 6.25
C SER A 125 4.35 -9.27 7.37
N THR A 126 5.59 -9.69 7.17
CA THR A 126 6.41 -10.33 8.20
C THR A 126 7.50 -9.37 8.64
N PHE A 127 7.58 -9.08 9.94
CA PHE A 127 8.66 -8.29 10.54
C PHE A 127 9.56 -9.19 11.38
N LYS A 128 10.87 -9.08 11.17
CA LYS A 128 11.87 -9.80 11.96
C LYS A 128 12.92 -8.83 12.47
N VAL A 129 12.96 -8.63 13.79
CA VAL A 129 13.98 -7.77 14.40
C VAL A 129 15.33 -8.42 14.24
N THR A 130 16.34 -7.63 13.88
CA THR A 130 17.72 -8.10 13.76
C THR A 130 18.62 -7.48 14.82
N LYS A 131 18.35 -6.22 15.19
CA LYS A 131 19.14 -5.50 16.20
C LYS A 131 18.36 -4.30 16.71
N VAL A 132 18.36 -4.07 18.02
CA VAL A 132 17.88 -2.82 18.59
C VAL A 132 18.87 -2.24 19.59
N SER A 133 19.07 -0.92 19.52
CA SER A 133 19.94 -0.16 20.42
C SER A 133 19.29 1.11 20.94
N GLY A 134 19.91 1.70 21.97
CA GLY A 134 19.55 3.00 22.52
C GLY A 134 19.82 3.10 24.02
N TYR A 135 19.77 4.32 24.54
CA TYR A 135 19.93 4.61 25.98
C TYR A 135 18.61 4.72 26.74
N TRP A 136 17.49 4.46 26.07
CA TRP A 136 16.15 4.58 26.62
C TRP A 136 15.24 3.47 26.09
N ASN A 137 14.23 3.16 26.88
CA ASN A 137 13.15 2.29 26.45
C ASN A 137 12.36 2.97 25.33
N LYS A 138 11.91 2.16 24.38
CA LYS A 138 11.17 2.62 23.21
C LYS A 138 10.29 1.49 22.68
N THR A 139 9.19 1.83 22.05
CA THR A 139 8.26 0.85 21.49
C THR A 139 7.86 1.25 20.08
N MET A 140 8.02 0.34 19.13
CA MET A 140 7.48 0.50 17.78
C MET A 140 6.14 -0.23 17.66
N TYR A 141 5.19 0.38 16.97
CA TYR A 141 3.88 -0.15 16.66
C TYR A 141 3.71 -0.25 15.15
N LEU A 142 3.01 -1.28 14.70
CA LEU A 142 2.33 -1.24 13.40
C LEU A 142 0.86 -1.00 13.66
N TYR A 143 0.31 0.07 13.11
CA TYR A 143 -1.10 0.39 13.15
C TYR A 143 -1.77 0.07 11.83
N GLY A 144 -3.01 -0.44 11.89
CA GLY A 144 -3.86 -0.63 10.74
C GLY A 144 -5.27 -0.07 10.96
N THR A 145 -5.83 0.52 9.92
CA THR A 145 -7.25 0.92 9.85
C THR A 145 -7.94 -0.02 8.87
N ARG A 146 -8.99 -0.72 9.32
CA ARG A 146 -9.75 -1.64 8.46
C ARG A 146 -10.60 -0.86 7.46
N PHE A 147 -11.01 -1.53 6.38
CA PHE A 147 -12.01 -0.98 5.47
C PHE A 147 -13.28 -0.56 6.21
N GLY A 148 -13.70 0.69 6.00
CA GLY A 148 -14.89 1.26 6.66
C GLY A 148 -14.68 1.76 8.09
N ASP A 149 -13.54 1.45 8.72
CA ASP A 149 -13.19 1.98 10.03
C ASP A 149 -12.51 3.35 9.89
N THR A 150 -12.62 4.19 10.92
CA THR A 150 -11.92 5.49 11.01
C THR A 150 -10.83 5.52 12.09
N VAL A 151 -10.73 4.47 12.89
CA VAL A 151 -9.81 4.39 14.03
C VAL A 151 -8.77 3.30 13.77
N ALA A 152 -7.50 3.72 13.76
CA ALA A 152 -6.37 2.82 13.65
C ALA A 152 -6.21 1.99 14.94
N LYS A 153 -5.92 0.69 14.78
CA LYS A 153 -5.66 -0.24 15.88
C LYS A 153 -4.27 -0.86 15.75
N PRO A 154 -3.58 -1.13 16.87
CA PRO A 154 -2.26 -1.75 16.81
C PRO A 154 -2.40 -3.22 16.38
N LEU A 155 -1.53 -3.63 15.47
CA LEU A 155 -1.42 -5.00 14.93
C LEU A 155 -0.15 -5.69 15.41
N MET A 156 0.88 -4.92 15.78
CA MET A 156 2.17 -5.41 16.24
C MET A 156 2.78 -4.41 17.22
N THR A 157 3.55 -4.91 18.18
CA THR A 157 4.47 -4.12 19.02
C THR A 157 5.87 -4.70 18.99
N ILE A 158 6.88 -3.83 18.97
CA ILE A 158 8.28 -4.16 19.21
C ILE A 158 8.78 -3.27 20.35
N SER A 159 8.86 -3.83 21.55
CA SER A 159 9.28 -3.11 22.75
C SER A 159 10.73 -3.37 23.05
N TYR A 160 11.51 -2.32 23.24
CA TYR A 160 12.91 -2.37 23.67
C TYR A 160 13.04 -1.86 25.09
N THR A 161 13.70 -2.65 25.94
CA THR A 161 14.08 -2.28 27.30
C THR A 161 15.59 -2.19 27.40
N TYR A 162 16.11 -0.99 27.64
CA TYR A 162 17.54 -0.75 27.83
C TYR A 162 18.03 -1.41 29.14
N ASN A 163 19.20 -2.06 29.12
CA ASN A 163 19.75 -2.71 30.30
C ASN A 163 20.61 -1.79 31.20
N GLY A 164 20.75 -0.51 30.86
CA GLY A 164 21.55 0.45 31.64
C GLY A 164 23.06 0.38 31.38
N PHE A 165 23.53 -0.34 30.34
CA PHE A 165 24.95 -0.56 30.10
C PHE A 165 25.36 -0.48 28.60
N GLY A 166 26.61 -0.07 28.35
CA GLY A 166 27.20 0.05 27.01
C GLY A 166 27.42 1.51 26.55
N ASP A 167 28.42 1.72 25.71
CA ASP A 167 28.84 3.02 25.15
C ASP A 167 29.68 2.78 23.87
N PRO A 168 29.45 3.47 22.73
CA PRO A 168 28.54 4.59 22.47
C PRO A 168 27.11 4.21 22.10
N LYS A 169 26.73 2.91 22.14
CA LYS A 169 25.30 2.54 22.09
C LYS A 169 24.94 1.54 23.19
N GLY A 170 23.79 1.78 23.81
CA GLY A 170 23.17 0.86 24.75
C GLY A 170 22.48 -0.30 24.05
N TYR A 171 22.49 -1.48 24.70
CA TYR A 171 21.74 -2.66 24.25
C TYR A 171 20.85 -3.18 25.38
N GLY A 172 19.93 -4.08 25.05
CA GLY A 172 18.99 -4.59 26.04
C GLY A 172 18.13 -5.71 25.49
N THR A 173 16.90 -5.80 25.98
CA THR A 173 15.96 -6.84 25.56
C THR A 173 14.90 -6.24 24.66
N THR A 174 14.72 -6.83 23.49
CA THR A 174 13.63 -6.51 22.57
C THR A 174 12.60 -7.62 22.57
N THR A 175 11.32 -7.29 22.70
CA THR A 175 10.20 -8.22 22.61
C THR A 175 9.29 -7.81 21.48
N VAL A 176 9.06 -8.72 20.54
CA VAL A 176 8.15 -8.56 19.40
C VAL A 176 6.88 -9.33 19.71
N SER A 177 5.73 -8.67 19.59
CA SER A 177 4.42 -9.30 19.74
C SER A 177 3.49 -8.96 18.60
N THR A 178 2.64 -9.91 18.21
CA THR A 178 1.47 -9.66 17.37
C THR A 178 0.27 -9.33 18.24
N ILE A 179 -0.64 -8.51 17.72
CA ILE A 179 -1.84 -8.06 18.42
C ILE A 179 -3.07 -8.50 17.62
N ASN A 180 -3.98 -9.20 18.29
CA ASN A 180 -5.29 -9.55 17.75
C ASN A 180 -6.39 -9.19 18.76
N GLY A 181 -7.06 -8.07 18.53
CA GLY A 181 -7.99 -7.50 19.50
C GLY A 181 -7.24 -7.06 20.76
N SER A 182 -7.65 -7.57 21.92
CA SER A 182 -6.98 -7.32 23.21
C SER A 182 -5.85 -8.30 23.52
N THR A 183 -5.63 -9.31 22.67
CA THR A 183 -4.61 -10.34 22.91
C THR A 183 -3.29 -9.93 22.29
N SER A 184 -2.23 -9.92 23.09
CA SER A 184 -0.85 -9.75 22.65
C SER A 184 -0.09 -11.07 22.79
N THR A 185 0.56 -11.51 21.71
CA THR A 185 1.29 -12.78 21.66
C THR A 185 2.73 -12.51 21.28
N VAL A 186 3.68 -12.88 22.16
CA VAL A 186 5.11 -12.78 21.86
C VAL A 186 5.47 -13.79 20.77
N VAL A 187 6.20 -13.32 19.75
CA VAL A 187 6.61 -14.11 18.58
C VAL A 187 8.12 -14.11 18.35
N GLN A 188 8.82 -13.10 18.88
CA GLN A 188 10.27 -13.03 18.89
C GLN A 188 10.74 -12.27 20.13
N GLN A 189 11.86 -12.69 20.70
CA GLN A 189 12.59 -11.93 21.70
C GLN A 189 14.08 -11.92 21.34
N GLN A 190 14.71 -10.76 21.42
CA GLN A 190 16.16 -10.61 21.31
C GLN A 190 16.72 -10.12 22.64
N ALA A 191 17.54 -10.92 23.31
CA ALA A 191 18.19 -10.53 24.56
C ALA A 191 19.66 -10.25 24.32
N CYS A 192 20.09 -9.00 24.53
CA CYS A 192 21.48 -8.58 24.39
C CYS A 192 22.14 -8.36 25.75
N THR A 193 23.36 -8.89 25.90
CA THR A 193 24.21 -8.69 27.08
C THR A 193 25.50 -7.98 26.67
N THR A 194 25.83 -6.90 27.36
CA THR A 194 27.03 -6.10 27.11
C THR A 194 28.01 -6.23 28.28
N LYS A 195 29.31 -6.39 27.98
CA LYS A 195 30.39 -6.45 28.97
C LYS A 195 31.61 -5.68 28.51
N THR A 196 32.45 -5.25 29.45
CA THR A 196 33.74 -4.62 29.14
C THR A 196 34.83 -5.66 28.92
N VAL A 197 35.71 -5.43 27.97
CA VAL A 197 36.83 -6.31 27.64
C VAL A 197 38.13 -5.53 27.55
N LYS A 198 39.28 -6.21 27.72
CA LYS A 198 40.60 -5.57 27.55
C LYS A 198 40.96 -5.41 26.07
N ASN A 199 40.59 -6.39 25.25
CA ASN A 199 40.81 -6.44 23.80
C ASN A 199 39.66 -7.21 23.12
N PHE A 200 39.65 -7.22 21.79
CA PHE A 200 38.63 -7.90 20.97
C PHE A 200 39.11 -9.26 20.44
N ASN A 201 39.99 -9.95 21.17
CA ASN A 201 40.47 -11.25 20.74
C ASN A 201 39.45 -12.34 21.11
N SER A 202 39.27 -13.33 20.24
CA SER A 202 38.43 -14.52 20.48
C SER A 202 36.98 -14.21 20.86
N LEU A 203 36.34 -13.31 20.10
CA LEU A 203 34.94 -12.97 20.32
C LEU A 203 33.99 -14.04 19.77
N PRO A 204 32.81 -14.22 20.39
CA PRO A 204 31.74 -15.01 19.79
C PRO A 204 31.36 -14.47 18.40
N THR A 205 30.96 -15.36 17.49
CA THR A 205 30.44 -14.97 16.17
C THR A 205 29.24 -14.04 16.34
N GLY A 206 29.22 -12.95 15.56
CA GLY A 206 28.15 -11.94 15.63
C GLY A 206 28.23 -11.01 16.83
N ALA A 207 29.28 -11.07 17.64
CA ALA A 207 29.51 -10.11 18.71
C ALA A 207 29.67 -8.69 18.14
N ILE A 208 28.98 -7.74 18.77
CA ILE A 208 29.09 -6.32 18.44
C ILE A 208 30.19 -5.72 19.30
N THR A 209 31.15 -5.05 18.67
CA THR A 209 32.27 -4.39 19.34
C THR A 209 32.09 -2.88 19.34
N GLN A 210 32.40 -2.26 20.47
CA GLN A 210 32.33 -0.82 20.66
C GLN A 210 33.51 -0.33 21.46
N THR A 211 34.02 0.86 21.12
CA THR A 211 35.04 1.55 21.91
C THR A 211 34.51 2.94 22.20
N ASP A 212 34.46 3.31 23.49
CA ASP A 212 34.05 4.66 23.86
C ASP A 212 35.14 5.70 23.61
N SER A 213 34.80 6.97 23.82
CA SER A 213 35.71 8.11 23.66
C SER A 213 36.94 8.04 24.57
N ASN A 214 36.89 7.26 25.65
CA ASN A 214 37.99 7.05 26.59
C ASN A 214 38.82 5.80 26.26
N GLY A 215 38.53 5.12 25.15
CA GLY A 215 39.24 3.92 24.71
C GLY A 215 38.83 2.63 25.42
N LYS A 216 37.77 2.66 26.25
CA LYS A 216 37.24 1.47 26.92
C LYS A 216 36.43 0.65 25.92
N ARG A 217 36.65 -0.65 25.95
CA ARG A 217 36.11 -1.60 24.97
C ARG A 217 34.93 -2.36 25.53
N TYR A 218 33.85 -2.42 24.77
CA TYR A 218 32.62 -3.15 25.08
C TYR A 218 32.37 -4.22 24.02
N VAL A 219 31.88 -5.36 24.46
CA VAL A 219 31.42 -6.46 23.62
C VAL A 219 29.98 -6.76 24.00
N THR A 220 29.10 -6.76 23.00
CA THR A 220 27.70 -7.15 23.15
C THR A 220 27.44 -8.44 22.38
N THR A 221 26.73 -9.37 23.01
CA THR A 221 26.21 -10.58 22.38
C THR A 221 24.69 -10.59 22.50
N CYS A 222 24.00 -10.86 21.40
CA CYS A 222 22.54 -10.94 21.36
C CYS A 222 22.11 -12.37 21.01
N ALA A 223 21.04 -12.83 21.67
CA ALA A 223 20.41 -14.12 21.38
C ALA A 223 18.95 -13.90 20.99
N ASP A 224 18.57 -14.38 19.81
CA ASP A 224 17.18 -14.40 19.36
C ASP A 224 16.48 -15.69 19.80
N THR A 225 15.26 -15.56 20.31
CA THR A 225 14.35 -16.66 20.61
C THR A 225 13.05 -16.41 19.87
N PHE A 226 12.57 -17.38 19.10
CA PHE A 226 11.32 -17.30 18.35
C PHE A 226 10.23 -18.12 19.03
N TYR A 227 8.99 -17.67 18.90
CA TYR A 227 7.81 -18.32 19.45
C TYR A 227 6.76 -18.48 18.33
N PRO A 228 6.57 -19.70 17.80
CA PRO A 228 7.32 -20.93 18.07
C PRO A 228 8.79 -20.86 17.60
N ALA A 229 9.62 -21.82 18.02
CA ALA A 229 11.07 -21.81 17.78
C ALA A 229 11.49 -21.68 16.29
N ASN A 230 10.63 -22.14 15.37
CA ASN A 230 10.86 -22.03 13.92
C ASN A 230 10.07 -20.88 13.27
N GLY A 231 9.62 -19.90 14.06
CA GLY A 231 8.84 -18.76 13.60
C GLY A 231 9.65 -17.81 12.71
N ALA A 232 8.96 -17.13 11.81
CA ALA A 232 9.56 -16.16 10.89
C ALA A 232 9.69 -14.73 11.47
N GLY A 233 9.22 -14.52 12.71
CA GLY A 233 9.00 -13.20 13.32
C GLY A 233 7.51 -12.88 13.44
N ALA A 234 7.16 -11.60 13.44
CA ALA A 234 5.78 -11.13 13.49
C ALA A 234 5.13 -11.16 12.11
N VAL A 235 4.30 -12.19 11.88
CA VAL A 235 3.48 -12.33 10.67
C VAL A 235 2.14 -11.65 10.89
N ILE A 236 1.86 -10.59 10.13
CA ILE A 236 0.67 -9.74 10.28
C ILE A 236 -0.19 -9.82 9.03
N ASP A 237 -1.45 -10.24 9.17
CA ASP A 237 -2.45 -10.15 8.11
C ASP A 237 -2.91 -8.69 7.94
N VAL A 238 -2.71 -8.16 6.74
CA VAL A 238 -3.09 -6.79 6.36
C VAL A 238 -4.04 -6.76 5.16
N SER A 239 -4.64 -7.91 4.82
CA SER A 239 -5.58 -8.06 3.70
C SER A 239 -6.84 -7.22 3.86
N GLN A 240 -7.26 -6.97 5.10
CA GLN A 240 -8.43 -6.17 5.46
C GLN A 240 -8.10 -4.73 5.86
N MET A 241 -6.84 -4.31 5.73
CA MET A 241 -6.40 -2.96 6.08
C MET A 241 -6.50 -2.04 4.87
N ASP A 242 -7.16 -0.91 5.06
CA ASP A 242 -7.20 0.21 4.12
C ASP A 242 -5.97 1.10 4.29
N GLN A 243 -5.57 1.33 5.55
CA GLN A 243 -4.40 2.13 5.91
C GLN A 243 -3.47 1.34 6.83
N LEU A 244 -2.17 1.58 6.66
CA LEU A 244 -1.10 1.05 7.51
C LEU A 244 -0.05 2.13 7.75
N TYR A 245 0.44 2.21 8.99
CA TYR A 245 1.62 3.02 9.30
C TYR A 245 2.38 2.45 10.49
N LEU A 246 3.67 2.77 10.54
CA LEU A 246 4.51 2.49 11.70
C LEU A 246 4.54 3.72 12.61
N GLU A 247 4.56 3.49 13.91
CA GLU A 247 4.76 4.52 14.94
C GLU A 247 5.88 4.08 15.88
N MET A 248 6.79 4.96 16.26
CA MET A 248 7.75 4.72 17.34
C MET A 248 7.47 5.70 18.47
N ASP A 249 7.22 5.16 19.66
CA ASP A 249 7.14 5.91 20.91
C ASP A 249 8.46 5.79 21.66
N VAL A 250 9.08 6.94 21.89
CA VAL A 250 10.35 7.13 22.59
C VAL A 250 10.07 8.14 23.71
N PRO A 251 9.64 7.71 24.91
CA PRO A 251 9.20 8.64 25.96
C PRO A 251 10.26 9.66 26.39
N SER A 252 11.53 9.29 26.27
CA SER A 252 12.70 10.13 26.57
C SER A 252 13.32 10.81 25.34
N GLY A 253 12.75 10.59 24.14
CA GLY A 253 13.25 11.10 22.87
C GLY A 253 12.72 12.49 22.53
N ASN A 254 13.31 13.09 21.49
CA ASN A 254 12.83 14.33 20.89
C ASN A 254 12.97 14.24 19.35
N PRO A 255 11.88 13.99 18.60
CA PRO A 255 10.49 13.91 19.05
C PRO A 255 10.19 12.64 19.87
N LYS A 256 9.13 12.69 20.69
CA LYS A 256 8.69 11.51 21.46
C LYS A 256 7.95 10.48 20.61
N VAL A 257 7.26 10.92 19.57
CA VAL A 257 6.49 10.06 18.69
C VAL A 257 6.95 10.31 17.27
N LEU A 258 7.27 9.23 16.57
CA LEU A 258 7.66 9.23 15.17
C LEU A 258 6.66 8.40 14.38
N LYS A 259 6.31 8.82 13.17
CA LYS A 259 5.30 8.17 12.35
C LYS A 259 5.75 8.06 10.91
N SER A 260 5.58 6.88 10.32
CA SER A 260 5.90 6.66 8.91
C SER A 260 4.97 7.44 7.98
N ASN A 261 3.74 7.74 8.41
CA ASN A 261 2.75 8.50 7.66
C ASN A 261 2.70 10.01 8.03
N ASP A 262 3.70 10.51 8.74
CA ASP A 262 3.82 11.94 9.07
C ASP A 262 5.07 12.51 8.38
N PRO A 263 4.92 13.48 7.45
CA PRO A 263 6.04 14.05 6.69
C PRO A 263 7.10 14.75 7.57
N SER A 264 6.79 15.05 8.83
CA SER A 264 7.71 15.68 9.78
C SER A 264 8.62 14.72 10.53
N THR A 265 8.30 13.42 10.58
CA THR A 265 9.03 12.43 11.39
C THR A 265 9.39 11.14 10.66
N SER A 266 8.78 10.88 9.50
CA SER A 266 9.06 9.75 8.61
C SER A 266 10.49 9.72 8.08
N ASN A 267 11.15 10.88 8.02
CA ASN A 267 12.52 11.08 7.54
C ASN A 267 13.59 10.54 8.49
N ARG A 268 13.21 9.71 9.45
CA ARG A 268 14.11 8.91 10.31
C ARG A 268 14.00 7.42 10.01
N LEU A 269 13.09 7.04 9.11
CA LEU A 269 12.99 5.67 8.60
C LEU A 269 13.98 5.50 7.44
N TYR A 270 14.66 4.36 7.43
CA TYR A 270 15.62 3.95 6.42
C TYR A 270 15.04 2.72 5.71
N ILE A 271 15.08 2.71 4.38
CA ILE A 271 14.57 1.60 3.58
C ILE A 271 15.56 1.31 2.47
N GLY A 272 15.98 0.05 2.32
CA GLY A 272 16.88 -0.30 1.23
C GLY A 272 17.02 -1.78 0.93
N ASN A 273 18.05 -2.08 0.16
CA ASN A 273 18.24 -3.38 -0.49
C ASN A 273 19.18 -4.31 0.29
N SER A 274 19.88 -3.80 1.31
CA SER A 274 20.70 -4.58 2.24
C SER A 274 20.69 -3.96 3.64
N ASP A 275 21.22 -4.68 4.61
CA ASP A 275 21.38 -4.25 6.01
C ASP A 275 22.37 -3.08 6.22
N THR A 276 23.13 -2.75 5.19
CA THR A 276 24.21 -1.75 5.18
C THR A 276 23.97 -0.63 4.18
N ASN A 277 23.02 -0.79 3.27
CA ASN A 277 22.65 0.20 2.28
C ASN A 277 21.13 0.44 2.32
N MET A 278 20.74 1.31 3.26
CA MET A 278 19.38 1.78 3.43
C MET A 278 19.41 3.31 3.45
N PRO A 279 19.05 4.00 2.36
CA PRO A 279 18.88 5.44 2.40
C PRO A 279 17.77 5.82 3.38
N GLU A 280 17.96 6.95 4.04
CA GLU A 280 16.94 7.59 4.84
C GLU A 280 15.83 8.16 3.94
N VAL A 281 14.59 8.10 4.41
CA VAL A 281 13.45 8.71 3.74
C VAL A 281 13.65 10.22 3.66
N ALA A 282 13.41 10.79 2.49
CA ALA A 282 13.57 12.22 2.29
C ALA A 282 12.64 13.05 3.19
N THR A 283 13.14 14.19 3.68
CA THR A 283 12.35 15.13 4.50
C THR A 283 11.08 15.58 3.76
N GLY A 284 9.95 15.61 4.47
CA GLY A 284 8.66 16.00 3.91
C GLY A 284 7.90 14.90 3.18
N GLN A 285 8.43 13.66 3.12
CA GLN A 285 7.78 12.52 2.46
C GLN A 285 7.13 11.58 3.46
N THR A 286 5.97 11.01 3.13
CA THR A 286 5.39 9.90 3.91
C THR A 286 5.79 8.54 3.33
N VAL A 287 5.76 7.51 4.15
CA VAL A 287 6.04 6.13 3.76
C VAL A 287 4.74 5.33 3.76
N ASN A 288 4.39 4.80 2.58
CA ASN A 288 3.31 3.84 2.44
C ASN A 288 3.84 2.41 2.70
N ILE A 289 3.41 1.81 3.82
CA ILE A 289 3.85 0.47 4.21
C ILE A 289 3.45 -0.60 3.19
N PHE A 290 2.31 -0.44 2.49
CA PHE A 290 1.88 -1.39 1.46
C PHE A 290 2.86 -1.50 0.28
N THR A 291 3.65 -0.46 0.03
CA THR A 291 4.68 -0.44 -1.03
C THR A 291 6.10 -0.56 -0.47
N ALA A 292 6.33 -0.19 0.79
CA ALA A 292 7.64 -0.27 1.43
C ALA A 292 8.05 -1.70 1.80
N VAL A 293 7.09 -2.62 1.98
CA VAL A 293 7.36 -4.03 2.24
C VAL A 293 7.35 -4.80 0.92
N PRO A 294 8.49 -5.37 0.49
CA PRO A 294 8.57 -6.05 -0.80
C PRO A 294 7.86 -7.41 -0.79
N CYS A 295 7.20 -7.72 -1.91
CA CYS A 295 6.52 -9.00 -2.13
C CYS A 295 7.55 -10.12 -2.37
N GLY A 296 7.48 -11.21 -1.58
CA GLY A 296 8.25 -12.43 -1.78
C GLY A 296 9.77 -12.30 -1.60
N GLN A 297 10.24 -11.13 -1.17
CA GLN A 297 11.67 -10.84 -0.99
C GLN A 297 11.91 -10.22 0.38
N THR A 298 13.15 -10.30 0.85
CA THR A 298 13.58 -9.62 2.06
C THR A 298 13.86 -8.15 1.76
N GLY A 299 13.11 -7.26 2.39
CA GLY A 299 13.42 -5.84 2.49
C GLY A 299 14.15 -5.55 3.80
N TYR A 300 14.95 -4.49 3.80
CA TYR A 300 15.71 -4.04 4.95
C TYR A 300 15.22 -2.67 5.37
N GLN A 301 14.91 -2.54 6.66
CA GLN A 301 14.48 -1.29 7.22
C GLN A 301 15.20 -1.02 8.54
N ALA A 302 15.46 0.26 8.78
CA ALA A 302 15.94 0.73 10.06
C ALA A 302 15.20 2.00 10.46
N TRP A 303 15.19 2.31 11.75
CA TRP A 303 14.54 3.53 12.24
C TRP A 303 15.38 4.16 13.35
N GLU A 304 15.69 5.44 13.16
CA GLU A 304 16.35 6.29 14.14
C GLU A 304 15.31 6.95 15.07
N ASP A 305 15.65 7.08 16.36
CA ASP A 305 14.71 7.36 17.44
C ASP A 305 14.61 8.85 17.86
N GLY A 306 15.30 9.75 17.16
CA GLY A 306 15.36 11.18 17.46
C GLY A 306 16.72 11.70 17.94
N GLY A 307 17.67 10.83 18.29
CA GLY A 307 18.97 11.22 18.86
C GLY A 307 19.92 11.98 17.93
N ASN A 308 19.74 11.87 16.62
CA ASN A 308 20.62 12.46 15.60
C ASN A 308 19.92 13.53 14.76
N PRO A 309 20.66 14.51 14.20
CA PRO A 309 20.13 15.37 13.16
C PRO A 309 19.85 14.55 11.89
N VAL A 310 18.85 14.99 11.12
CA VAL A 310 18.49 14.40 9.82
C VAL A 310 19.03 15.30 8.68
N PRO A 311 19.66 14.75 7.62
CA PRO A 311 19.85 13.33 7.40
C PRO A 311 21.04 12.73 8.19
N ALA A 312 20.97 11.43 8.48
CA ALA A 312 22.06 10.69 9.13
C ALA A 312 22.42 9.39 8.39
N ASP A 313 23.62 8.87 8.64
CA ASP A 313 24.00 7.54 8.15
C ASP A 313 23.23 6.45 8.89
N VAL A 314 22.86 5.37 8.20
CA VAL A 314 22.07 4.26 8.74
C VAL A 314 22.69 3.60 9.99
N SER A 315 24.02 3.68 10.17
CA SER A 315 24.68 3.20 11.39
C SER A 315 24.19 3.92 12.66
N ASN A 316 23.60 5.11 12.53
CA ASN A 316 23.00 5.87 13.62
C ASN A 316 21.61 5.35 14.00
N ALA A 317 20.92 4.64 13.12
CA ALA A 317 19.61 4.06 13.42
C ALA A 317 19.67 3.11 14.63
N ASP A 318 18.53 2.94 15.28
CA ASP A 318 18.42 2.22 16.55
C ASP A 318 17.61 0.96 16.44
N PHE A 319 16.58 0.94 15.60
CA PHE A 319 15.89 -0.28 15.24
C PHE A 319 16.37 -0.76 13.90
N PHE A 320 16.72 -2.04 13.80
CA PHE A 320 16.97 -2.74 12.54
C PHE A 320 16.08 -3.97 12.48
N TYR A 321 15.42 -4.14 11.35
CA TYR A 321 14.56 -5.28 11.09
C TYR A 321 14.49 -5.58 9.60
N THR A 322 14.16 -6.82 9.28
CA THR A 322 13.80 -7.19 7.92
C THR A 322 12.29 -7.28 7.78
N THR A 323 11.81 -7.01 6.58
CA THR A 323 10.41 -7.15 6.21
C THR A 323 10.25 -8.08 5.02
N THR A 324 9.26 -8.95 5.03
CA THR A 324 8.90 -9.77 3.87
C THR A 324 7.39 -9.80 3.69
N GLY A 325 6.93 -9.47 2.48
CA GLY A 325 5.51 -9.43 2.15
C GLY A 325 5.02 -10.69 1.44
N LYS A 326 3.80 -11.12 1.75
CA LYS A 326 2.99 -11.91 0.82
C LYS A 326 2.07 -10.95 0.07
N CYS A 327 2.06 -11.07 -1.26
CA CYS A 327 1.19 -10.28 -2.11
C CYS A 327 0.15 -11.16 -2.79
N ASP A 328 -1.06 -10.63 -2.89
CA ASP A 328 -2.24 -11.31 -3.42
C ASP A 328 -3.26 -10.25 -3.88
N PHE A 329 -4.43 -10.68 -4.33
CA PHE A 329 -5.55 -9.80 -4.56
C PHE A 329 -5.92 -9.07 -3.26
N ASN A 330 -6.23 -7.78 -3.38
CA ASN A 330 -6.65 -6.96 -2.26
C ASN A 330 -7.89 -6.15 -2.63
N GLN A 331 -8.63 -5.66 -1.63
CA GLN A 331 -9.87 -4.91 -1.82
C GLN A 331 -9.66 -3.38 -1.83
N ARG A 332 -8.42 -2.88 -1.67
CA ARG A 332 -8.14 -1.43 -1.72
C ARG A 332 -8.45 -0.90 -3.12
N ALA A 333 -8.89 0.34 -3.19
CA ALA A 333 -9.09 1.02 -4.47
C ALA A 333 -7.79 1.01 -5.29
N SER A 334 -7.89 0.73 -6.59
CA SER A 334 -6.73 0.79 -7.48
C SER A 334 -6.28 2.24 -7.63
N GLN A 335 -4.97 2.50 -7.52
CA GLN A 335 -4.38 3.83 -7.77
C GLN A 335 -4.17 4.12 -9.27
N THR A 336 -5.03 3.55 -10.13
CA THR A 336 -5.14 3.75 -11.59
C THR A 336 -4.13 2.98 -12.46
N VAL A 337 -4.62 1.94 -13.14
CA VAL A 337 -4.18 1.56 -14.50
C VAL A 337 -5.43 1.14 -15.27
N LEU A 338 -6.11 2.12 -15.87
CA LEU A 338 -7.11 1.85 -16.91
C LEU A 338 -6.34 1.50 -18.18
N THR A 339 -6.63 0.34 -18.76
CA THR A 339 -6.14 0.00 -20.10
C THR A 339 -7.32 0.15 -21.05
N GLN A 340 -7.28 1.18 -21.89
CA GLN A 340 -8.22 1.35 -23.01
C GLN A 340 -7.85 0.42 -24.16
#